data_AF-A0A952N2P0-F1
#
_entry.id   AF-A0A952N2P0-F1
#
_cell.length_a   1.000
_cell.length_b   1.000
_cell.length_c   1.000
_cell.angle_alpha   90.00
_cell.angle_beta   90.00
_cell.angle_gamma   90.00
#
_symmetry.space_group_name_H-M   'P 1'
#
loop_
_entity.id
_entity.type
_entity.pdbx_description
1 polymer ?
#
loop_
_entity_poly.entity_id
_entity_poly.type
_entity_poly.pdbx_seq_one_letter_code
_entity_poly.pdbx_strand_id
1 'polypeptide(L)'
;MTGKAIFVIKINLTLMAQSQRKAVGLAQFCEGYKRVSGQVANDTENIETEQNRSNLMTKGHFITSLFLILTLSSCNLNYLDYYQHIESPDGQFYYGLYSDFSIGDPGFLVLKLDKKTNPKDLKINYSIKNGITGDDAEWIGDRTVLSNYDEAAEYCSNPKIEIIDKRFLVFSRGGYMFGLYDLKLEKDTFNNCCPWNDWASQNIWAEKGTNYKGHIPKDEKSDYGLWIEKNIHDKIKDYIANNEKNNPNR
;
A
#
# COMPACT_ATOMS: atom_id res chain seq x y z
N MET A 1 24.53 10.16 20.34
CA MET A 1 24.27 8.80 19.78
C MET A 1 22.89 8.24 20.17
N THR A 2 21.87 9.07 20.41
CA THR A 2 20.55 8.63 20.92
C THR A 2 19.39 8.78 19.92
N GLY A 3 19.65 9.30 18.71
CA GLY A 3 18.60 9.57 17.70
C GLY A 3 18.19 8.37 16.84
N LYS A 4 19.08 7.39 16.60
CA LYS A 4 18.79 6.23 15.73
C LYS A 4 17.82 5.23 16.36
N ALA A 5 17.89 5.02 17.68
CA ALA A 5 17.04 4.05 18.37
C ALA A 5 15.55 4.45 18.39
N ILE A 6 15.25 5.75 18.48
CA ILE A 6 13.86 6.25 18.54
C ILE A 6 13.17 6.12 17.17
N PHE A 7 13.91 6.24 16.07
CA PHE A 7 13.37 6.15 14.71
C PHE A 7 13.01 4.71 14.32
N VAL A 8 13.89 3.74 14.63
CA VAL A 8 13.64 2.31 14.38
C VAL A 8 12.43 1.78 15.17
N ILE A 9 12.25 2.24 16.41
CA ILE A 9 11.09 1.85 17.24
C ILE A 9 9.77 2.39 16.65
N LYS A 10 9.75 3.61 16.11
CA LYS A 10 8.55 4.21 15.50
C LYS A 10 8.12 3.48 14.22
N ILE A 11 9.07 3.06 13.38
CA ILE A 11 8.79 2.30 12.15
C ILE A 11 8.26 0.91 12.50
N ASN A 12 8.91 0.20 13.44
CA ASN A 12 8.45 -1.12 13.89
C ASN A 12 7.04 -1.08 14.52
N LEU A 13 6.72 -0.07 15.32
CA LEU A 13 5.37 0.10 15.86
C LEU A 13 4.32 0.40 14.78
N THR A 14 4.69 1.12 13.72
CA THR A 14 3.77 1.46 12.63
C THR A 14 3.51 0.24 11.74
N LEU A 15 4.56 -0.53 11.40
CA LEU A 15 4.44 -1.79 10.66
C LEU A 15 3.70 -2.86 11.48
N MET A 16 3.94 -2.95 12.79
CA MET A 16 3.18 -3.84 13.68
C MET A 16 1.72 -3.40 13.83
N ALA A 17 1.44 -2.10 13.95
CA ALA A 17 0.07 -1.60 14.03
C ALA A 17 -0.70 -1.81 12.70
N GLN A 18 -0.04 -1.66 11.55
CA GLN A 18 -0.61 -2.00 10.25
C GLN A 18 -0.87 -3.51 10.12
N SER A 19 0.08 -4.36 10.54
CA SER A 19 -0.08 -5.82 10.58
C SER A 19 -1.25 -6.25 11.49
N GLN A 20 -1.39 -5.66 12.68
CA GLN A 20 -2.49 -5.98 13.61
C GLN A 20 -3.84 -5.48 13.12
N ARG A 21 -3.94 -4.26 12.55
CA ARG A 21 -5.20 -3.79 11.93
C ARG A 21 -5.60 -4.64 10.73
N LYS A 22 -4.62 -5.10 9.92
CA LYS A 22 -4.83 -6.02 8.80
C LYS A 22 -5.29 -7.41 9.26
N ALA A 23 -4.76 -7.94 10.36
CA ALA A 23 -5.21 -9.22 10.94
C ALA A 23 -6.67 -9.14 11.44
N VAL A 24 -7.08 -8.00 12.01
CA VAL A 24 -8.47 -7.76 12.43
C VAL A 24 -9.40 -7.61 11.21
N GLY A 25 -8.97 -6.87 10.18
CA GLY A 25 -9.74 -6.71 8.93
C GLY A 25 -9.92 -8.02 8.16
N LEU A 26 -8.87 -8.85 8.06
CA LEU A 26 -8.93 -10.16 7.41
C LEU A 26 -9.78 -11.16 8.22
N ALA A 27 -9.74 -11.11 9.55
CA ALA A 27 -10.62 -11.90 10.40
C ALA A 27 -12.10 -11.51 10.24
N GLN A 28 -12.40 -10.21 10.15
CA GLN A 28 -13.75 -9.70 9.87
C GLN A 28 -14.23 -10.04 8.46
N PHE A 29 -13.35 -10.01 7.45
CA PHE A 29 -13.67 -10.44 6.09
C PHE A 29 -13.96 -11.95 6.05
N CYS A 30 -13.16 -12.77 6.74
CA CYS A 30 -13.41 -14.22 6.88
C CYS A 30 -14.70 -14.54 7.64
N GLU A 31 -15.06 -13.78 8.69
CA GLU A 31 -16.36 -13.92 9.37
C GLU A 31 -17.54 -13.44 8.53
N GLY A 32 -17.37 -12.35 7.78
CA GLY A 32 -18.35 -11.87 6.82
C GLY A 32 -18.62 -12.89 5.72
N TYR A 33 -17.57 -13.51 5.18
CA TYR A 33 -17.68 -14.58 4.19
C TYR A 33 -18.39 -15.82 4.74
N LYS A 34 -18.11 -16.22 6.00
CA LYS A 34 -18.84 -17.30 6.68
C LYS A 34 -20.33 -16.99 6.86
N ARG A 35 -20.70 -15.74 7.14
CA ARG A 35 -22.10 -15.31 7.22
C ARG A 35 -22.79 -15.36 5.87
N VAL A 36 -22.15 -14.86 4.81
CA VAL A 36 -22.72 -14.90 3.45
C VAL A 36 -22.85 -16.35 2.95
N SER A 37 -21.86 -17.22 3.20
CA SER A 37 -21.95 -18.64 2.84
C SER A 37 -23.00 -19.41 3.67
N GLY A 38 -23.23 -19.02 4.92
CA GLY A 38 -24.30 -19.59 5.75
C GLY A 38 -25.69 -19.14 5.33
N GLN A 39 -25.82 -17.93 4.78
CA GLN A 39 -27.09 -17.38 4.31
C GLN A 39 -27.47 -17.97 2.93
N VAL A 40 -26.49 -18.18 2.04
CA VAL A 40 -26.69 -18.93 0.78
C VAL A 40 -27.05 -20.40 1.04
N ALA A 41 -26.53 -21.02 2.11
CA ALA A 41 -26.92 -22.38 2.49
C ALA A 41 -28.39 -22.48 2.96
N ASN A 42 -28.91 -21.48 3.67
CA ASN A 42 -30.31 -21.44 4.12
C ASN A 42 -31.30 -21.10 3.00
N ASP A 43 -30.89 -20.31 2.01
CA ASP A 43 -31.74 -19.99 0.84
C ASP A 43 -31.80 -21.13 -0.18
N THR A 44 -30.82 -22.06 -0.16
CA THR A 44 -30.85 -23.27 -0.99
C THR A 44 -31.74 -24.37 -0.39
N GLU A 45 -31.96 -24.35 0.94
CA GLU A 45 -32.79 -25.33 1.65
C GLU A 45 -34.31 -25.12 1.41
N ASN A 46 -34.72 -23.92 0.97
CA ASN A 46 -36.13 -23.58 0.70
C ASN A 46 -36.55 -23.73 -0.77
N ILE A 47 -35.66 -24.18 -1.67
CA ILE A 47 -35.99 -24.41 -3.10
C ILE A 47 -35.91 -25.91 -3.47
N GLU A 48 -35.39 -26.77 -2.60
CA GLU A 48 -35.20 -28.21 -2.87
C GLU A 48 -36.23 -29.14 -2.21
N THR A 49 -37.46 -28.69 -1.90
CA THR A 49 -38.51 -29.59 -1.38
C THR A 49 -39.47 -30.18 -2.43
N GLU A 50 -39.39 -29.79 -3.72
CA GLU A 50 -40.29 -30.35 -4.75
C GLU A 50 -39.64 -30.97 -6.00
N GLN A 51 -38.31 -30.96 -6.16
CA GLN A 51 -37.68 -31.59 -7.31
C GLN A 51 -36.45 -32.43 -6.95
N ASN A 52 -36.59 -33.74 -7.18
CA ASN A 52 -35.54 -34.73 -7.44
C ASN A 52 -35.18 -35.71 -6.31
N ARG A 53 -36.08 -36.68 -6.16
CA ARG A 53 -35.83 -38.02 -5.63
C ARG A 53 -35.01 -38.93 -6.58
N SER A 54 -34.16 -38.40 -7.47
CA SER A 54 -33.54 -39.19 -8.55
C SER A 54 -32.10 -38.85 -8.97
N ASN A 55 -31.23 -38.35 -8.10
CA ASN A 55 -29.80 -38.18 -8.45
C ASN A 55 -28.84 -38.31 -7.25
N LEU A 56 -29.02 -39.38 -6.48
CA LEU A 56 -28.33 -39.61 -5.21
C LEU A 56 -27.12 -40.55 -5.36
N MET A 57 -26.23 -40.36 -6.34
CA MET A 57 -24.96 -41.12 -6.38
C MET A 57 -23.75 -40.43 -7.03
N THR A 58 -23.82 -39.15 -7.41
CA THR A 58 -22.66 -38.44 -8.01
C THR A 58 -22.26 -37.13 -7.32
N LYS A 59 -23.07 -36.60 -6.39
CA LYS A 59 -22.77 -35.32 -5.70
C LYS A 59 -21.80 -35.44 -4.51
N GLY A 60 -21.59 -36.65 -3.97
CA GLY A 60 -20.77 -36.87 -2.76
C GLY A 60 -19.24 -36.74 -2.96
N HIS A 61 -18.75 -36.88 -4.20
CA HIS A 61 -17.32 -36.78 -4.50
C HIS A 61 -16.87 -35.37 -4.92
N PHE A 62 -17.79 -34.49 -5.32
CA PHE A 62 -17.42 -33.17 -5.85
C PHE A 62 -17.11 -32.14 -4.74
N ILE A 63 -17.81 -32.24 -3.60
CA ILE A 63 -17.66 -31.30 -2.47
C ILE A 63 -16.40 -31.60 -1.65
N THR A 64 -16.01 -32.87 -1.54
CA THR A 64 -14.80 -33.29 -0.83
C THR A 64 -13.51 -32.96 -1.59
N SER A 65 -13.54 -32.92 -2.92
CA SER A 65 -12.38 -32.52 -3.74
C SER A 65 -12.06 -31.02 -3.68
N LEU A 66 -13.06 -30.14 -3.50
CA LEU A 66 -12.84 -28.68 -3.45
C LEU A 66 -12.14 -28.23 -2.16
N PHE A 67 -12.42 -28.88 -1.03
CA PHE A 67 -11.76 -28.61 0.25
C PHE A 67 -10.29 -29.09 0.31
N LEU A 68 -9.94 -30.13 -0.46
CA LEU A 68 -8.56 -30.66 -0.48
C LEU A 68 -7.59 -29.79 -1.30
N ILE A 69 -8.09 -29.03 -2.29
CA ILE A 69 -7.27 -28.14 -3.13
C ILE A 69 -6.88 -26.86 -2.36
N LEU A 70 -7.72 -26.42 -1.42
CA LEU A 70 -7.47 -25.24 -0.59
C LEU A 70 -6.49 -25.49 0.57
N THR A 71 -6.30 -26.73 1.01
CA THR A 71 -5.41 -27.05 2.14
C THR A 71 -3.97 -27.36 1.75
N LEU A 72 -3.68 -27.62 0.47
CA LEU A 72 -2.33 -27.97 -0.01
C LEU A 72 -1.60 -26.84 -0.75
N SER A 73 -2.25 -25.71 -0.93
CA SER A 73 -1.68 -24.56 -1.63
C SER A 73 -1.27 -23.49 -0.63
N SER A 74 -0.22 -23.73 0.17
CA SER A 74 0.52 -22.62 0.78
C SER A 74 1.24 -21.88 -0.34
N CYS A 75 0.49 -21.11 -1.12
CA CYS A 75 1.02 -20.30 -2.19
C CYS A 75 1.86 -19.22 -1.50
N ASN A 76 3.17 -19.41 -1.49
CA ASN A 76 4.09 -18.36 -1.08
C ASN A 76 3.98 -17.27 -2.16
N LEU A 77 3.31 -16.18 -1.79
CA LEU A 77 3.19 -15.00 -2.65
C LEU A 77 4.44 -14.16 -2.47
N ASN A 78 4.77 -13.34 -3.46
CA ASN A 78 5.78 -12.30 -3.27
C ASN A 78 5.12 -11.11 -2.58
N TYR A 79 5.73 -10.60 -1.52
CA TYR A 79 5.21 -9.42 -0.81
C TYR A 79 5.38 -8.13 -1.62
N LEU A 80 6.41 -8.06 -2.47
CA LEU A 80 6.77 -6.84 -3.20
C LEU A 80 6.57 -7.05 -4.70
N ASP A 81 5.65 -6.30 -5.29
CA ASP A 81 5.46 -6.26 -6.74
C ASP A 81 6.28 -5.14 -7.35
N TYR A 82 7.22 -5.50 -8.23
CA TYR A 82 8.13 -4.56 -8.87
C TYR A 82 7.44 -3.72 -9.95
N TYR A 83 7.67 -2.39 -9.94
CA TYR A 83 7.23 -1.48 -11.01
C TYR A 83 8.39 -0.97 -11.86
N GLN A 84 9.40 -0.38 -11.21
CA GLN A 84 10.54 0.18 -11.90
C GLN A 84 11.75 0.31 -10.98
N HIS A 85 12.91 0.63 -11.56
CA HIS A 85 14.03 1.15 -10.79
C HIS A 85 14.76 2.23 -11.58
N ILE A 86 15.53 3.05 -10.87
CA ILE A 86 16.48 4.01 -11.44
C ILE A 86 17.82 3.91 -10.72
N GLU A 87 18.90 4.15 -11.45
CA GLU A 87 20.26 4.18 -10.89
C GLU A 87 20.53 5.52 -10.22
N SER A 88 21.23 5.50 -9.08
CA SER A 88 21.64 6.72 -8.40
C SER A 88 22.64 7.52 -9.25
N PRO A 89 22.72 8.87 -9.09
CA PRO A 89 23.60 9.70 -9.91
C PRO A 89 25.10 9.34 -9.83
N ASP A 90 25.51 8.72 -8.72
CA ASP A 90 26.88 8.23 -8.47
C ASP A 90 27.09 6.76 -8.85
N GLY A 91 26.06 6.06 -9.34
CA GLY A 91 26.08 4.66 -9.74
C GLY A 91 26.21 3.65 -8.59
N GLN A 92 26.12 4.09 -7.33
CA GLN A 92 26.33 3.23 -6.15
C GLN A 92 25.10 2.41 -5.74
N PHE A 93 23.91 2.88 -6.12
CA PHE A 93 22.65 2.29 -5.68
C PHE A 93 21.64 2.17 -6.82
N TYR A 94 20.67 1.28 -6.65
CA TYR A 94 19.40 1.32 -7.33
C TYR A 94 18.32 1.83 -6.39
N TYR A 95 17.45 2.70 -6.87
CA TYR A 95 16.18 3.01 -6.22
C TYR A 95 15.10 2.19 -6.90
N GLY A 96 14.54 1.20 -6.22
CA GLY A 96 13.47 0.34 -6.72
C GLY A 96 12.11 0.76 -6.20
N LEU A 97 11.12 0.89 -7.08
CA LEU A 97 9.73 1.13 -6.74
C LEU A 97 8.96 -0.19 -6.74
N TYR A 98 8.26 -0.44 -5.64
CA TYR A 98 7.44 -1.62 -5.42
C TYR A 98 6.05 -1.21 -4.92
N SER A 99 5.03 -2.02 -5.19
CA SER A 99 3.84 -2.05 -4.34
C SER A 99 3.92 -3.21 -3.36
N ASP A 100 3.37 -3.04 -2.17
CA ASP A 100 3.17 -4.15 -1.25
C ASP A 100 1.96 -4.99 -1.65
N PHE A 101 1.98 -6.26 -1.24
CA PHE A 101 0.83 -7.13 -1.41
C PHE A 101 -0.29 -6.68 -0.47
N SER A 102 -1.29 -6.00 -1.04
CA SER A 102 -2.48 -5.53 -0.33
C SER A 102 -3.75 -5.86 -1.10
N ILE A 103 -4.75 -6.41 -0.42
CA ILE A 103 -6.10 -6.53 -0.97
C ILE A 103 -6.86 -5.25 -0.60
N GLY A 104 -7.15 -4.40 -1.58
CA GLY A 104 -7.94 -3.16 -1.43
C GLY A 104 -7.10 -1.89 -1.56
N ASP A 105 -6.12 -1.72 -0.67
CA ASP A 105 -5.42 -0.44 -0.47
C ASP A 105 -3.92 -0.57 -0.77
N PRO A 106 -3.44 -0.13 -1.94
CA PRO A 106 -2.04 -0.32 -2.34
C PRO A 106 -1.08 0.51 -1.48
N GLY A 107 -0.08 -0.16 -0.89
CA GLY A 107 1.12 0.48 -0.36
C GLY A 107 2.21 0.55 -1.43
N PHE A 108 2.92 1.65 -1.50
CA PHE A 108 4.08 1.86 -2.36
C PHE A 108 5.33 2.08 -1.52
N LEU A 109 6.42 1.46 -1.95
CA LEU A 109 7.72 1.51 -1.29
C LEU A 109 8.79 1.86 -2.32
N VAL A 110 9.66 2.82 -1.97
CA VAL A 110 10.90 3.07 -2.70
C VAL A 110 12.06 2.57 -1.85
N LEU A 111 12.74 1.54 -2.33
CA LEU A 111 13.85 0.91 -1.64
C LEU A 111 15.19 1.37 -2.23
N LYS A 112 16.13 1.78 -1.37
CA LYS A 112 17.54 2.01 -1.72
C LYS A 112 18.30 0.69 -1.64
N LEU A 113 18.63 0.14 -2.80
CA LEU A 113 19.27 -1.16 -2.96
C LEU A 113 20.73 -0.99 -3.39
N ASP A 114 21.62 -1.81 -2.87
CA ASP A 114 22.99 -1.88 -3.37
C ASP A 114 23.03 -2.51 -4.78
N LYS A 115 24.09 -2.23 -5.54
CA LYS A 115 24.24 -2.72 -6.93
C LYS A 115 24.35 -4.24 -7.08
N LYS A 116 24.57 -5.00 -5.99
CA LYS A 116 24.61 -6.48 -6.04
C LYS A 116 23.19 -7.06 -5.99
N THR A 117 22.22 -6.30 -5.49
CA THR A 117 20.81 -6.68 -5.46
C THR A 117 20.13 -6.29 -6.77
N ASN A 118 19.67 -7.27 -7.55
CA ASN A 118 18.85 -7.00 -8.74
C ASN A 118 17.42 -6.60 -8.30
N PRO A 119 16.94 -5.36 -8.58
CA PRO A 119 15.63 -4.93 -8.14
C PRO A 119 14.47 -5.79 -8.65
N LYS A 120 14.60 -6.40 -9.84
CA LYS A 120 13.54 -7.20 -10.47
C LYS A 120 13.39 -8.60 -9.89
N ASP A 121 14.45 -9.12 -9.29
CA ASP A 121 14.50 -10.50 -8.79
C ASP A 121 14.23 -10.58 -7.29
N LEU A 122 13.90 -9.46 -6.66
CA LEU A 122 13.65 -9.40 -5.23
C LEU A 122 12.43 -10.25 -4.85
N LYS A 123 12.67 -11.24 -4.01
CA LYS A 123 11.63 -12.13 -3.48
C LYS A 123 11.56 -12.03 -1.98
N ILE A 124 10.44 -11.53 -1.49
CA ILE A 124 10.08 -11.51 -0.07
C ILE A 124 8.87 -12.42 0.09
N ASN A 125 9.04 -13.52 0.81
CA ASN A 125 7.95 -14.49 0.95
C ASN A 125 6.84 -13.92 1.82
N TYR A 126 5.62 -13.92 1.29
CA TYR A 126 4.41 -13.58 2.02
C TYR A 126 3.57 -14.84 2.26
N SER A 127 3.23 -15.07 3.52
CA SER A 127 2.24 -16.06 3.91
C SER A 127 0.93 -15.37 4.24
N ILE A 128 -0.20 -15.85 3.70
CA ILE A 128 -1.53 -15.35 4.08
C ILE A 128 -1.78 -15.52 5.59
N LYS A 129 -1.24 -16.59 6.19
CA LYS A 129 -1.44 -16.90 7.61
C LYS A 129 -0.55 -16.05 8.52
N ASN A 130 0.72 -15.88 8.15
CA ASN A 130 1.76 -15.34 9.04
C ASN A 130 2.31 -13.98 8.59
N GLY A 131 1.93 -13.48 7.41
CA GLY A 131 2.54 -12.31 6.79
C GLY A 131 3.97 -12.57 6.30
N ILE A 132 4.76 -11.49 6.24
CA ILE A 132 6.21 -11.54 6.06
C ILE A 132 6.90 -11.88 7.39
N THR A 133 8.13 -12.39 7.33
CA THR A 133 8.93 -12.66 8.54
C THR A 133 9.41 -11.35 9.18
N GLY A 134 9.82 -11.40 10.45
CA GLY A 134 10.42 -10.26 11.14
C GLY A 134 11.69 -9.77 10.45
N ASP A 135 12.56 -10.70 10.05
CA ASP A 135 13.81 -10.40 9.35
C ASP A 135 13.55 -9.73 7.99
N ASP A 136 12.54 -10.21 7.25
CA ASP A 136 12.13 -9.58 5.98
C ASP A 136 11.57 -8.17 6.21
N ALA A 137 10.76 -7.98 7.26
CA ALA A 137 10.20 -6.67 7.61
C ALA A 137 11.30 -5.66 7.98
N GLU A 138 12.29 -6.09 8.78
CA GLU A 138 13.46 -5.28 9.13
C GLU A 138 14.30 -4.97 7.89
N TRP A 139 14.55 -5.96 7.04
CA TRP A 139 15.30 -5.79 5.79
C TRP A 139 14.68 -4.76 4.86
N ILE A 140 13.34 -4.76 4.72
CA ILE A 140 12.57 -3.78 3.95
C ILE A 140 12.65 -2.41 4.63
N GLY A 141 12.40 -2.36 5.94
CA GLY A 141 12.39 -1.12 6.72
C GLY A 141 13.71 -0.36 6.60
N ASP A 142 14.84 -1.07 6.72
CA ASP A 142 16.19 -0.50 6.63
C ASP A 142 16.54 0.08 5.26
N ARG A 143 15.84 -0.36 4.20
CA ARG A 143 16.09 0.07 2.82
C ARG A 143 15.05 1.05 2.32
N THR A 144 13.95 1.23 3.03
CA THR A 144 12.86 2.12 2.60
C THR A 144 13.30 3.57 2.74
N VAL A 145 13.30 4.31 1.63
CA VAL A 145 13.57 5.76 1.60
C VAL A 145 12.30 6.59 1.41
N LEU A 146 11.27 6.02 0.79
CA LEU A 146 9.92 6.60 0.70
C LEU A 146 8.89 5.48 0.88
N SER A 147 7.82 5.77 1.60
CA SER A 147 6.72 4.85 1.85
C SER A 147 5.40 5.61 1.84
N ASN A 148 4.46 5.14 1.04
CA ASN A 148 3.18 5.81 0.87
C ASN A 148 2.08 4.78 0.62
N TYR A 149 1.06 4.81 1.44
CA TYR A 149 -0.12 3.96 1.39
C TYR A 149 -1.35 4.82 1.12
N ASP A 150 -2.33 4.30 0.38
CA ASP A 150 -3.57 5.00 0.12
C ASP A 150 -4.79 4.08 0.20
N GLU A 151 -5.81 4.54 0.91
CA GLU A 151 -7.13 3.90 0.97
C GLU A 151 -8.04 4.41 -0.17
N ALA A 152 -7.65 5.47 -0.88
CA ALA A 152 -8.32 5.96 -2.07
C ALA A 152 -7.60 5.48 -3.34
N ALA A 153 -8.05 4.34 -3.87
CA ALA A 153 -7.48 3.70 -5.06
C ALA A 153 -7.45 4.58 -6.33
N GLU A 154 -8.28 5.63 -6.40
CA GLU A 154 -8.36 6.54 -7.56
C GLU A 154 -7.01 7.21 -7.89
N TYR A 155 -6.19 7.50 -6.87
CA TYR A 155 -4.91 8.18 -7.04
C TYR A 155 -3.72 7.20 -7.07
N CYS A 156 -3.96 5.91 -7.27
CA CYS A 156 -2.92 4.87 -7.26
C CYS A 156 -2.40 4.46 -8.64
N SER A 157 -2.93 5.05 -9.70
CA SER A 157 -2.56 4.72 -11.08
C SER A 157 -1.16 5.22 -11.48
N ASN A 158 -0.53 4.55 -12.45
CA ASN A 158 0.76 4.93 -13.06
C ASN A 158 1.85 5.33 -12.05
N PRO A 159 2.12 4.50 -11.02
CA PRO A 159 3.11 4.84 -10.01
C PRO A 159 4.50 4.91 -10.64
N LYS A 160 5.22 6.00 -10.35
CA LYS A 160 6.58 6.16 -10.84
C LYS A 160 7.58 6.83 -9.91
N ILE A 161 8.86 6.57 -10.16
CA ILE A 161 9.98 7.32 -9.56
C ILE A 161 10.83 7.98 -10.64
N GLU A 162 11.36 9.15 -10.33
CA GLU A 162 12.27 9.89 -11.20
C GLU A 162 13.32 10.65 -10.39
N ILE A 163 14.52 10.84 -10.95
CA ILE A 163 15.54 11.73 -10.39
C ILE A 163 15.51 13.04 -11.17
N ILE A 164 15.07 14.09 -10.50
CA ILE A 164 15.12 15.46 -11.02
C ILE A 164 16.45 16.07 -10.58
N ASP A 165 17.13 16.69 -11.54
CA ASP A 165 18.32 17.48 -11.27
C ASP A 165 19.48 16.74 -10.58
N LYS A 166 19.59 15.43 -10.83
CA LYS A 166 20.59 14.55 -10.19
C LYS A 166 20.57 14.64 -8.66
N ARG A 167 19.45 15.06 -8.06
CA ARG A 167 19.35 15.34 -6.61
C ARG A 167 18.04 14.89 -6.00
N PHE A 168 16.91 15.13 -6.65
CA PHE A 168 15.61 14.90 -6.05
C PHE A 168 15.02 13.60 -6.57
N LEU A 169 15.01 12.57 -5.74
CA LEU A 169 14.28 11.33 -6.02
C LEU A 169 12.81 11.58 -5.68
N VAL A 170 11.96 11.64 -6.70
CA VAL A 170 10.54 11.93 -6.55
C VAL A 170 9.72 10.68 -6.84
N PHE A 171 8.81 10.35 -5.94
CA PHE A 171 7.77 9.34 -6.13
C PHE A 171 6.45 10.02 -6.53
N SER A 172 5.82 9.51 -7.58
CA SER A 172 4.57 10.02 -8.14
C SER A 172 3.57 8.90 -8.41
N ARG A 173 2.27 9.20 -8.37
CA ARG A 173 1.15 8.34 -8.78
C ARG A 173 -0.09 9.19 -9.02
N GLY A 174 -1.03 8.70 -9.82
CA GLY A 174 -2.28 9.41 -10.13
C GLY A 174 -2.08 10.77 -10.80
N GLY A 175 -0.91 11.03 -11.40
CA GLY A 175 -0.53 12.34 -11.96
C GLY A 175 0.06 13.34 -10.96
N TYR A 176 0.17 12.99 -9.67
CA TYR A 176 0.70 13.84 -8.62
C TYR A 176 2.01 13.31 -8.04
N MET A 177 2.78 14.21 -7.41
CA MET A 177 3.96 13.86 -6.63
C MET A 177 3.51 13.56 -5.20
N PHE A 178 3.95 12.43 -4.66
CA PHE A 178 3.56 11.95 -3.33
C PHE A 178 4.72 11.84 -2.35
N GLY A 179 5.96 11.76 -2.84
CA GLY A 179 7.14 11.73 -1.99
C GLY A 179 8.37 12.33 -2.66
N LEU A 180 9.28 12.86 -1.83
CA LEU A 180 10.57 13.38 -2.25
C LEU A 180 11.64 12.99 -1.24
N TYR A 181 12.69 12.36 -1.75
CA TYR A 181 13.93 12.09 -1.05
C TYR A 181 15.05 12.96 -1.64
N ASP A 182 15.67 13.81 -0.83
CA ASP A 182 16.78 14.65 -1.26
C ASP A 182 18.09 13.87 -1.11
N LEU A 183 18.65 13.45 -2.25
CA LEU A 183 19.88 12.65 -2.33
C LEU A 183 21.08 13.37 -1.73
N LYS A 184 21.11 14.71 -1.75
CA LYS A 184 22.20 15.50 -1.17
C LYS A 184 22.14 15.50 0.35
N LEU A 185 20.94 15.52 0.92
CA LEU A 185 20.71 15.52 2.37
C LEU A 185 20.56 14.11 2.95
N GLU A 186 20.44 13.11 2.08
CA GLU A 186 20.10 11.73 2.41
C GLU A 186 18.85 11.61 3.29
N LYS A 187 17.82 12.41 2.99
CA LYS A 187 16.62 12.53 3.82
C LYS A 187 15.33 12.54 3.02
N ASP A 188 14.32 11.85 3.54
CA ASP A 188 12.94 11.94 3.10
C ASP A 188 12.34 13.30 3.52
N THR A 189 12.27 14.22 2.57
CA THR A 189 11.81 15.60 2.83
C THR A 189 10.29 15.66 2.83
N PHE A 190 9.65 14.90 1.95
CA PHE A 190 8.21 14.72 1.88
C PHE A 190 7.92 13.23 1.79
N ASN A 191 7.28 12.66 2.82
CA ASN A 191 7.04 11.22 2.91
C ASN A 191 5.83 10.95 3.81
N ASN A 192 4.67 11.38 3.34
CA ASN A 192 3.44 11.12 4.07
C ASN A 192 3.05 9.65 3.88
N CYS A 193 2.99 8.91 4.99
CA CYS A 193 2.66 7.49 4.98
C CYS A 193 1.23 7.21 4.52
N CYS A 194 0.24 8.04 4.89
CA CYS A 194 -1.15 7.86 4.48
C CYS A 194 -1.85 9.21 4.24
N PRO A 195 -1.70 9.79 3.03
CA PRO A 195 -2.30 11.07 2.69
C PRO A 195 -3.83 11.07 2.79
N TRP A 196 -4.48 9.95 2.50
CA TRP A 196 -5.93 9.82 2.63
C TRP A 196 -6.38 9.97 4.08
N ASN A 197 -5.75 9.26 5.02
CA ASN A 197 -6.10 9.37 6.43
C ASN A 197 -5.88 10.81 6.94
N ASP A 198 -4.81 11.46 6.51
CA ASP A 198 -4.54 12.85 6.84
C ASP A 198 -5.65 13.78 6.31
N TRP A 199 -6.09 13.62 5.07
CA TRP A 199 -7.22 14.37 4.52
C TRP A 199 -8.56 14.01 5.20
N ALA A 200 -8.85 12.73 5.37
CA ALA A 200 -10.09 12.21 5.93
C ALA A 200 -10.33 12.70 7.35
N SER A 201 -9.27 12.97 8.12
CA SER A 201 -9.36 13.53 9.47
C SER A 201 -9.83 14.99 9.53
N GLN A 202 -9.83 15.70 8.41
CA GLN A 202 -10.11 17.14 8.31
C GLN A 202 -11.12 17.48 7.19
N ASN A 203 -11.66 16.46 6.51
CA ASN A 203 -12.60 16.64 5.42
C ASN A 203 -14.01 17.02 5.93
N ILE A 204 -14.88 17.38 5.00
CA ILE A 204 -16.25 17.81 5.30
C ILE A 204 -17.06 16.73 6.03
N TRP A 205 -16.74 15.45 5.81
CA TRP A 205 -17.42 14.33 6.45
C TRP A 205 -16.99 14.14 7.90
N ALA A 206 -15.74 14.46 8.24
CA ALA A 206 -15.28 14.54 9.62
C ALA A 206 -15.98 15.68 10.38
N GLU A 207 -16.28 16.80 9.70
CA GLU A 207 -16.93 17.96 10.31
C GLU A 207 -18.46 17.81 10.43
N LYS A 208 -19.12 17.32 9.37
CA LYS A 208 -20.59 17.30 9.24
C LYS A 208 -21.21 15.91 9.47
N GLY A 209 -20.39 14.87 9.56
CA GLY A 209 -20.82 13.49 9.62
C GLY A 209 -21.14 12.89 8.25
N THR A 210 -21.05 11.57 8.14
CA THR A 210 -21.27 10.81 6.89
C THR A 210 -22.69 10.89 6.33
N ASN A 211 -23.66 11.38 7.11
CA ASN A 211 -25.07 11.51 6.72
C ASN A 211 -25.45 12.94 6.26
N TYR A 212 -24.46 13.83 6.04
CA TYR A 212 -24.74 15.19 5.59
C TYR A 212 -25.38 15.20 4.19
N LYS A 213 -26.54 15.86 4.06
CA LYS A 213 -27.34 15.91 2.82
C LYS A 213 -27.35 17.29 2.14
N GLY A 214 -26.56 18.24 2.65
CA GLY A 214 -26.48 19.57 2.06
C GLY A 214 -25.60 19.59 0.80
N HIS A 215 -25.55 20.74 0.13
CA HIS A 215 -24.60 20.97 -0.95
C HIS A 215 -23.17 20.87 -0.39
N ILE A 216 -22.33 20.09 -1.07
CA ILE A 216 -20.92 19.97 -0.76
C ILE A 216 -20.20 20.81 -1.80
N PRO A 217 -19.54 21.93 -1.39
CA PRO A 217 -18.73 22.71 -2.32
C PRO A 217 -17.62 21.82 -2.89
N LYS A 218 -17.02 22.20 -4.02
CA LYS A 218 -15.82 21.53 -4.54
C LYS A 218 -14.59 22.33 -4.09
N ASP A 219 -13.99 21.91 -2.98
CA ASP A 219 -12.84 22.55 -2.34
C ASP A 219 -11.91 21.51 -1.67
N GLU A 220 -10.80 21.94 -1.06
CA GLU A 220 -9.85 21.04 -0.41
C GLU A 220 -10.45 20.19 0.73
N LYS A 221 -11.53 20.65 1.36
CA LYS A 221 -12.19 19.89 2.44
C LYS A 221 -13.08 18.78 1.90
N SER A 222 -13.44 18.81 0.63
CA SER A 222 -14.46 17.95 0.02
C SER A 222 -13.93 17.16 -1.17
N ASP A 223 -12.83 17.60 -1.76
CA ASP A 223 -12.14 16.99 -2.89
C ASP A 223 -10.70 16.64 -2.50
N TYR A 224 -10.42 15.34 -2.43
CA TYR A 224 -9.11 14.82 -2.06
C TYR A 224 -8.02 15.16 -3.09
N GLY A 225 -8.35 15.23 -4.38
CA GLY A 225 -7.40 15.59 -5.43
C GLY A 225 -6.91 17.03 -5.29
N LEU A 226 -7.84 17.97 -5.04
CA LEU A 226 -7.48 19.37 -4.75
C LEU A 226 -6.61 19.48 -3.49
N TRP A 227 -6.89 18.65 -2.49
CA TRP A 227 -6.06 18.61 -1.28
C TRP A 227 -4.66 18.07 -1.57
N ILE A 228 -4.52 16.97 -2.32
CA ILE A 228 -3.22 16.39 -2.72
C ILE A 228 -2.39 17.43 -3.47
N GLU A 229 -3.01 18.11 -4.44
CA GLU A 229 -2.35 19.11 -5.29
C GLU A 229 -1.66 20.17 -4.42
N LYS A 230 -2.43 20.83 -3.55
CA LYS A 230 -1.90 21.92 -2.74
C LYS A 230 -1.03 21.47 -1.57
N ASN A 231 -1.36 20.35 -0.92
CA ASN A 231 -0.72 19.99 0.35
C ASN A 231 0.49 19.09 0.21
N ILE A 232 0.66 18.46 -0.95
CA ILE A 232 1.75 17.52 -1.22
C ILE A 232 2.46 17.92 -2.51
N HIS A 233 1.75 17.89 -3.65
CA HIS A 233 2.37 18.05 -4.95
C HIS A 233 3.05 19.41 -5.14
N ASP A 234 2.33 20.49 -4.86
CA ASP A 234 2.84 21.86 -5.00
C ASP A 234 3.98 22.13 -4.01
N LYS A 235 3.89 21.60 -2.79
CA LYS A 235 4.98 21.74 -1.80
C LYS A 235 6.26 21.06 -2.26
N ILE A 236 6.15 19.89 -2.92
CA ILE A 236 7.29 19.20 -3.51
C ILE A 236 7.88 20.05 -4.66
N LYS A 237 7.04 20.55 -5.57
CA LYS A 237 7.47 21.43 -6.68
C LYS A 237 8.18 22.68 -6.17
N ASP A 238 7.61 23.36 -5.19
CA ASP A 238 8.18 24.55 -4.58
C ASP A 238 9.52 24.25 -3.91
N TYR A 239 9.62 23.12 -3.21
CA TYR A 239 10.87 22.69 -2.59
C TYR A 239 11.97 22.47 -3.62
N ILE A 240 11.68 21.78 -4.72
CA ILE A 240 12.62 21.56 -5.83
C ILE A 240 13.05 22.93 -6.40
N ALA A 241 12.10 23.76 -6.83
CA ALA A 241 12.38 25.04 -7.47
C ALA A 241 13.21 25.99 -6.58
N ASN A 242 12.93 26.03 -5.28
CA ASN A 242 13.68 26.86 -4.32
C ASN A 242 15.10 26.33 -4.05
N ASN A 243 15.32 25.03 -4.18
CA ASN A 243 16.63 24.41 -3.97
C ASN A 243 17.46 24.28 -5.24
N GLU A 244 16.86 24.42 -6.42
CA GLU A 244 17.56 24.58 -7.71
C GLU A 244 18.19 25.97 -7.84
N LYS A 245 17.43 27.04 -7.51
CA LYS A 245 17.89 28.43 -7.58
C LYS A 245 19.13 28.73 -6.71
N ASN A 246 19.33 27.96 -5.64
CA ASN A 246 20.43 28.11 -4.71
C ASN A 246 21.69 27.31 -5.09
N ASN A 247 21.76 26.78 -6.31
CA ASN A 247 22.93 26.05 -6.82
C ASN A 247 23.49 26.73 -8.08
N PRO A 248 24.04 27.96 -7.99
CA PRO A 248 24.43 28.78 -9.15
C PRO A 248 25.66 28.28 -9.91
N ASN A 249 26.27 27.16 -9.51
CA ASN A 249 27.49 26.61 -10.13
C ASN A 249 27.19 25.38 -11.01
N ARG A 250 26.07 25.40 -11.74
CA ARG A 250 25.87 24.50 -12.88
C ARG A 250 26.37 25.13 -14.16
#